data_AF-A0A4Y2HJU7-F1
#
_entry.id   AF-A0A4Y2HJU7-F1
#
_cell.length_a   1.000
_cell.length_b   1.000
_cell.length_c   1.000
_cell.angle_alpha   90.00
_cell.angle_beta   90.00
_cell.angle_gamma   90.00
#
_symmetry.space_group_name_H-M   'P 1'
#
loop_
_entity.id
_entity.type
_entity.pdbx_description
1 polymer ?
#
loop_
_entity_poly.entity_id
_entity_poly.type
_entity_poly.pdbx_seq_one_letter_code
_entity_poly.pdbx_strand_id
1 'polypeptide(L)' 'MLQTLFPGERPLFQDDNAPLNTACCVQTWLDEHDDEVEHLTWCPQPPDLNIIEPLWGFLENKVRARFPPPSTLPELETAL' A
#
# COMPACT_ATOMS: atom_id res chain seq x y z
N MET A 1 9.37 -3.18 13.50
CA MET A 1 10.28 -3.77 12.50
C MET A 1 9.56 -4.97 11.92
N LEU A 2 9.62 -5.23 10.61
CA LEU A 2 8.63 -6.05 9.88
C LEU A 2 8.43 -7.46 10.48
N GLN A 3 9.47 -7.98 11.10
CA GLN A 3 9.49 -9.22 11.90
C GLN A 3 8.44 -9.28 13.04
N THR A 4 7.93 -8.15 13.54
CA THR A 4 6.85 -8.12 14.54
C THR A 4 5.48 -8.35 13.92
N LEU A 5 5.28 -7.93 12.66
CA LEU A 5 4.03 -8.08 11.94
C LEU A 5 3.95 -9.42 11.20
N PHE A 6 5.10 -9.92 10.73
CA PHE A 6 5.24 -11.17 9.99
C PHE A 6 6.34 -12.05 10.60
N PRO A 7 6.09 -12.70 11.76
CA PRO A 7 7.14 -13.42 12.48
C PRO A 7 7.66 -14.64 11.70
N GLY A 8 8.96 -14.63 11.39
CA GLY A 8 9.61 -15.75 10.68
C GLY A 8 9.32 -15.79 9.18
N GLU A 9 8.70 -14.74 8.64
CA GLU A 9 8.43 -14.58 7.22
C GLU A 9 9.25 -13.41 6.65
N ARG A 10 9.54 -13.47 5.35
CA ARG A 10 10.02 -12.34 4.56
C ARG A 10 8.87 -11.91 3.64
N PRO A 11 8.05 -10.92 4.03
CA PRO A 11 6.95 -10.46 3.19
C PRO A 11 7.46 -9.89 1.87
N LEU A 12 6.63 -10.03 0.84
CA LEU A 12 6.85 -9.42 -0.47
C LEU A 12 6.13 -8.07 -0.51
N PHE A 13 6.88 -7.00 -0.73
CA PHE A 13 6.36 -5.64 -0.87
C PHE A 13 6.16 -5.31 -2.35
N GLN A 14 4.92 -4.96 -2.72
CA GLN A 14 4.56 -4.52 -4.05
C GLN A 14 4.21 -3.02 -4.03
N ASP A 15 4.79 -2.27 -4.97
CA ASP A 15 4.41 -0.90 -5.29
C ASP A 15 4.22 -0.72 -6.81
N ASP A 16 3.97 0.51 -7.25
CA ASP A 16 3.67 0.88 -8.64
C ASP A 16 4.88 1.41 -9.43
N ASN A 17 6.10 1.37 -8.88
CA ASN A 17 7.30 2.01 -9.40
C ASN A 17 7.13 3.50 -9.73
N ALA A 18 6.25 4.24 -9.04
CA ALA A 18 6.21 5.69 -9.18
C ALA A 18 7.62 6.30 -8.93
N PRO A 19 7.97 7.44 -9.55
CA PRO A 19 9.32 8.03 -9.42
C PRO A 19 9.77 8.27 -7.97
N LEU A 20 8.80 8.48 -7.06
CA LEU A 20 9.06 8.62 -5.63
C LEU A 20 9.47 7.29 -4.99
N ASN A 21 8.84 6.19 -5.38
CA ASN A 21 9.11 4.84 -4.87
C ASN A 21 10.45 4.29 -5.40
N THR A 22 10.90 4.78 -6.56
CA THR A 22 12.23 4.45 -7.13
C THR A 22 13.32 5.45 -6.77
N ALA A 23 13.05 6.42 -5.88
CA ALA A 23 14.04 7.41 -5.48
C ALA A 23 15.20 6.76 -4.74
N CYS A 24 16.41 7.34 -4.86
CA CYS A 24 17.63 6.79 -4.26
C CYS A 24 17.49 6.46 -2.77
N CYS A 25 16.87 7.34 -1.98
CA CYS A 25 16.65 7.10 -0.56
C CYS A 25 15.73 5.90 -0.27
N VAL A 26 14.74 5.64 -1.12
CA VAL A 26 13.85 4.48 -0.97
C VAL A 26 14.59 3.20 -1.33
N GLN A 27 15.35 3.21 -2.44
CA GLN A 27 16.19 2.07 -2.82
C GLN A 27 17.23 1.73 -1.76
N THR A 28 17.91 2.74 -1.20
CA THR A 28 18.86 2.53 -0.09
C THR A 28 18.17 1.91 1.13
N TRP A 29 16.96 2.35 1.48
CA TRP A 29 16.23 1.76 2.60
C TRP A 29 15.86 0.30 2.32
N LEU A 30 15.44 -0.03 1.10
CA LEU A 30 15.12 -1.41 0.69
C LEU A 30 16.37 -2.30 0.73
N ASP A 31 17.51 -1.82 0.23
CA ASP A 31 18.78 -2.56 0.28
C ASP A 31 19.24 -2.81 1.73
N GLU A 32 19.05 -1.83 2.63
CA GLU A 32 19.37 -1.95 4.06
C GLU A 32 18.47 -2.97 4.80
N HIS A 33 17.29 -3.29 4.26
CA HIS A 33 16.28 -4.16 4.87
C HIS A 33 15.93 -5.39 4.02
N ASP A 34 16.80 -5.80 3.09
CA ASP A 34 16.55 -6.96 2.20
C ASP A 34 16.39 -8.28 2.99
N ASP A 35 16.96 -8.40 4.19
CA ASP A 35 16.73 -9.56 5.06
C ASP A 35 15.36 -9.55 5.75
N GLU A 36 14.67 -8.41 5.78
CA GLU A 36 13.34 -8.24 6.37
C GLU A 36 12.19 -8.21 5.37
N VAL A 37 12.40 -7.67 4.17
CA VAL A 37 11.37 -7.53 3.14
C VAL A 37 11.96 -7.71 1.76
N GLU A 38 11.22 -8.42 0.91
CA GLU A 38 11.57 -8.56 -0.50
C GLU A 38 10.79 -7.53 -1.32
N HIS A 39 11.46 -6.70 -2.11
CA HIS A 39 10.78 -5.79 -3.04
C HIS A 39 10.42 -6.53 -4.32
N LEU A 40 9.13 -6.57 -4.65
CA LEU A 40 8.66 -7.18 -5.87
C LEU A 40 9.14 -6.34 -7.06
N THR A 41 9.96 -6.94 -7.92
CA THR A 41 10.31 -6.33 -9.21
C THR A 41 9.05 -6.22 -10.07
N TRP A 42 8.44 -5.04 -10.07
CA TRP A 42 7.25 -4.76 -10.85
C TRP A 42 7.63 -4.21 -12.22
N CYS A 43 6.95 -4.63 -13.28
CA CYS A 43 7.11 -4.03 -14.61
C CYS A 43 6.10 -2.87 -14.73
N PRO A 44 6.29 -1.84 -15.57
CA PRO A 44 5.26 -0.82 -15.81
C PRO A 44 4.05 -1.48 -16.50
N GLN A 45 3.15 -2.04 -15.69
CA GLN A 45 2.00 -2.83 -16.11
C GLN A 45 0.72 -2.06 -15.84
N PRO A 46 -0.38 -2.40 -16.55
CA PRO A 46 -1.68 -1.80 -16.27
C PRO A 46 -2.10 -1.98 -14.80
N PRO A 47 -2.88 -1.03 -14.25
CA PRO A 47 -3.30 -1.00 -12.85
C PRO A 47 -4.08 -2.26 -12.42
N ASP A 48 -4.64 -3.02 -13.38
CA ASP A 48 -5.42 -4.24 -13.15
C ASP A 48 -4.68 -5.34 -12.36
N LEU A 49 -3.35 -5.29 -12.31
CA LEU A 49 -2.52 -6.24 -11.57
C LEU A 49 -2.13 -5.75 -10.17
N ASN A 50 -2.47 -4.51 -9.82
CA ASN A 50 -2.28 -4.01 -8.47
C ASN A 50 -3.47 -4.43 -7.59
N ILE A 51 -3.21 -5.31 -6.64
CA ILE A 51 -4.23 -5.91 -5.76
C ILE A 51 -5.00 -4.87 -4.92
N ILE A 52 -4.47 -3.63 -4.80
CA ILE A 52 -5.13 -2.55 -4.06
C ILE A 52 -6.28 -1.89 -4.83
N GLU A 53 -6.30 -1.95 -6.17
CA GLU A 53 -7.30 -1.23 -6.98
C GLU A 53 -8.74 -1.69 -6.71
N PRO A 54 -9.04 -3.01 -6.67
CA PRO A 54 -10.38 -3.46 -6.29
C PRO A 54 -10.73 -3.11 -4.84
N LEU A 55 -9.73 -3.06 -3.95
CA LEU A 55 -9.94 -2.71 -2.54
C LEU A 55 -10.34 -1.24 -2.38
N TRP A 56 -9.74 -0.33 -3.16
CA TRP A 56 -10.14 1.07 -3.20
C TRP A 56 -11.60 1.23 -3.63
N GLY A 57 -12.03 0.52 -4.68
CA GLY A 57 -13.42 0.54 -5.11
C GLY A 57 -14.39 0.01 -4.04
N PHE A 58 -14.01 -1.04 -3.31
CA PHE A 58 -14.81 -1.54 -2.18
C PHE A 58 -14.90 -0.53 -1.03
N LEU A 59 -13.79 0.11 -0.68
CA LEU A 59 -13.73 1.11 0.39
C LEU A 59 -14.55 2.35 0.04
N GLU A 60 -14.41 2.85 -1.19
CA GLU A 60 -15.21 3.97 -1.70
C GLU A 60 -16.70 3.69 -1.60
N ASN A 61 -17.14 2.50 -2.02
CA ASN A 61 -18.55 2.10 -1.93
C ASN A 61 -19.04 2.10 -0.47
N LYS A 62 -18.24 1.60 0.47
CA LYS A 62 -18.57 1.62 1.90
C LYS A 62 -18.68 3.03 2.46
N VAL A 63 -17.77 3.93 2.10
CA VAL A 63 -17.79 5.33 2.54
C VAL A 63 -19.01 6.05 1.97
N ARG A 64 -19.31 5.87 0.68
CA ARG A 64 -20.47 6.48 0.01
C ARG A 64 -21.82 5.97 0.52
N ALA A 65 -21.88 4.74 1.04
CA ALA A 65 -23.10 4.16 1.61
C ALA A 65 -23.46 4.70 3.01
N ARG A 66 -22.57 5.45 3.67
CA ARG A 66 -22.84 6.03 5.00
C ARG A 66 -23.84 7.18 4.92
N PHE A 67 -24.69 7.29 5.94
CA PHE A 67 -25.66 8.39 6.08
C PHE A 67 -25.65 8.97 7.50
N PRO A 68 -25.40 10.28 7.69
CA PRO A 68 -24.97 11.22 6.64
C PRO A 68 -23.59 10.82 6.07
N PRO A 69 -23.25 11.23 4.84
CA PRO A 69 -21.90 11.04 4.32
C PRO A 69 -20.90 11.84 5.17
N PRO A 70 -19.66 11.34 5.35
CA PRO A 70 -18.63 12.09 6.07
C PRO A 70 -18.34 13.41 5.35
N SER A 71 -18.33 14.50 6.12
CA SER A 71 -18.19 15.88 5.63
C SER A 71 -16.93 16.57 6.15
N THR A 72 -16.23 15.93 7.10
CA THR A 72 -14.97 16.41 7.67
C THR A 72 -13.89 15.34 7.60
N LEU A 73 -12.61 15.74 7.70
CA LEU A 73 -11.49 14.79 7.71
C LEU A 73 -11.58 13.79 8.88
N PRO A 74 -11.92 14.18 10.12
CA PRO A 74 -12.08 13.21 11.22
C PRO A 74 -13.24 12.23 11.00
N GLU A 75 -14.35 12.69 10.41
CA GLU A 75 -15.46 11.83 10.05
C GLU A 75 -15.06 10.82 8.96
N LEU A 76 -14.26 11.27 7.98
CA LEU A 76 -13.73 10.40 6.94
C LEU A 76 -12.72 9.39 7.52
N GLU A 77 -11.82 9.81 8.40
CA GLU A 77 -10.86 8.92 9.09
C GLU A 77 -11.59 7.85 9.91
N THR A 78 -12.66 8.21 10.62
CA THR A 78 -13.52 7.25 11.33
C THR A 78 -14.33 6.37 10.36
N ALA A 79 -14.48 6.80 9.11
CA ALA A 79 -15.24 6.08 8.10
C ALA A 79 -14.44 4.99 7.36
N LEU A 80 -13.11 5.16 7.30
CA LEU A 80 -12.13 4.22 6.73
C LEU A 80 -11.85 3.07 7.71
#